data_AF-A0A316V735-F1
#
_entry.id   AF-A0A316V735-F1
#
_cell.length_a   1.000
_cell.length_b   1.000
_cell.length_c   1.000
_cell.angle_alpha   90.00
_cell.angle_beta   90.00
_cell.angle_gamma   90.00
#
_symmetry.space_group_name_H-M   'P 1'
#
loop_
_entity.id
_entity.type
_entity.pdbx_description
1 polymer ?
#
loop_
_entity_poly.entity_id
_entity_poly.type
_entity_poly.pdbx_seq_one_letter_code
_entity_poly.pdbx_strand_id
1 'polypeptide(L)'
;RSLWQIASTGHSDDTILSKRAHGQDERPSERANIQTTEVSPKKKSGPKRKMDNANEKTQRVREKARNWYHRISQKGLKEAKGKVSPETYERLRDAGEYRNARVRVYQKAQRKARKERLATGKANAADLRAVAKAREYADLRALKRRKKNIEQPEPLLTDSQQSALQMDLGRANRIALEQIPTTFQPHKQANKDMQKSSPDREQ
;
A
#
# COMPACT_ATOMS: atom_id res chain seq x y z
N ARG A 1 36.07 -4.65 -10.53
CA ARG A 1 36.04 -3.95 -9.22
C ARG A 1 34.67 -3.28 -9.09
N SER A 2 33.86 -3.70 -8.12
CA SER A 2 32.45 -3.34 -7.97
C SER A 2 32.26 -1.96 -7.32
N LEU A 3 31.28 -1.21 -7.83
CA LEU A 3 30.89 0.16 -7.44
C LEU A 3 30.06 0.20 -6.14
N TRP A 4 30.41 -0.63 -5.15
CA TRP A 4 29.68 -0.76 -3.88
C TRP A 4 30.53 -0.56 -2.62
N GLN A 5 31.70 0.06 -2.75
CA GLN A 5 32.50 0.48 -1.61
C GLN A 5 32.99 1.90 -1.85
N ILE A 6 32.31 2.87 -1.24
CA ILE A 6 32.89 4.12 -0.72
C ILE A 6 31.83 4.78 0.20
N ALA A 7 32.30 5.17 1.38
CA ALA A 7 31.73 6.13 2.33
C ALA A 7 30.61 5.68 3.27
N SER A 8 30.95 4.73 4.15
CA SER A 8 30.69 4.89 5.57
C SER A 8 31.65 5.94 6.15
N THR A 9 31.19 7.17 6.32
CA THR A 9 31.83 8.17 7.18
C THR A 9 30.75 8.86 7.99
N GLY A 10 30.86 8.72 9.31
CA GLY A 10 29.94 9.32 10.27
C GLY A 10 29.92 10.84 10.17
N HIS A 11 28.70 11.38 10.22
CA HIS A 11 28.45 12.71 10.75
C HIS A 11 27.15 12.63 11.56
N SER A 12 27.37 12.51 12.86
CA SER A 12 26.42 12.79 13.92
C SER A 12 26.00 14.26 13.85
N ASP A 13 24.76 14.52 13.45
CA ASP A 13 24.06 15.80 13.66
C ASP A 13 22.63 15.52 14.11
N ASP A 14 22.53 14.83 15.25
CA ASP A 14 21.31 14.67 16.05
C ASP A 14 21.09 15.93 16.92
N THR A 15 20.84 17.10 16.32
CA THR A 15 20.49 18.30 17.13
C THR A 15 19.64 19.35 16.43
N ILE A 16 18.68 19.02 15.56
CA ILE A 16 17.66 20.03 15.16
C ILE A 16 16.29 19.39 14.99
N LEU A 17 15.69 18.88 16.08
CA LEU A 17 14.23 18.66 16.19
C LEU A 17 13.82 18.34 17.64
N SER A 18 14.20 19.16 18.63
CA SER A 18 13.76 18.98 20.04
C SER A 18 13.40 20.29 20.78
N LYS A 19 12.68 21.21 20.14
CA LYS A 19 12.11 22.39 20.83
C LYS A 19 10.66 22.62 20.45
N ARG A 20 9.79 21.71 20.87
CA ARG A 20 8.37 22.02 21.11
C ARG A 20 7.77 21.02 22.11
N ALA A 21 8.30 21.00 23.32
CA ALA A 21 7.64 20.43 24.48
C ALA A 21 8.25 21.06 25.74
N HIS A 22 7.38 21.49 26.65
CA HIS A 22 7.65 21.96 28.01
C HIS A 22 8.19 23.39 28.18
N GLY A 23 7.26 24.28 28.51
CA GLY A 23 7.48 25.59 29.10
C GLY A 23 6.20 26.03 29.80
N GLN A 24 5.85 25.35 30.89
CA GLN A 24 4.91 25.83 31.89
C GLN A 24 5.64 25.82 33.23
N ASP A 25 6.18 26.99 33.54
CA ASP A 25 6.20 27.70 34.82
C ASP A 25 6.17 26.90 36.13
N GLU A 26 7.32 26.89 36.81
CA GLU A 26 7.41 26.97 38.28
C GLU A 26 8.37 28.15 38.59
N ARG A 27 7.90 29.26 39.20
CA ARG A 27 8.00 29.60 40.64
C ARG A 27 8.77 30.95 40.85
N PRO A 28 8.75 31.59 42.04
CA PRO A 28 7.91 32.76 42.35
C PRO A 28 8.74 34.00 42.74
N SER A 29 8.11 35.18 42.89
CA SER A 29 8.60 36.18 43.87
C SER A 29 7.55 37.22 44.21
N GLU A 30 7.68 37.68 45.44
CA GLU A 30 6.73 38.39 46.27
C GLU A 30 6.78 39.93 46.12
N ARG A 31 5.62 40.53 46.44
CA ARG A 31 5.38 41.71 47.30
C ARG A 31 5.42 43.17 46.78
N ALA A 32 4.52 43.91 47.43
CA ALA A 32 4.28 45.35 47.58
C ALA A 32 3.60 46.06 46.38
N ASN A 33 2.29 46.36 46.44
CA ASN A 33 1.59 47.41 47.22
C ASN A 33 2.07 48.83 46.87
N ILE A 34 1.20 49.62 46.22
CA ILE A 34 0.91 51.05 46.45
C ILE A 34 -0.10 51.55 45.40
N GLN A 35 -1.25 51.99 45.93
CA GLN A 35 -2.10 53.15 45.57
C GLN A 35 -2.66 53.35 44.15
N THR A 36 -3.98 53.47 44.16
CA THR A 36 -4.89 54.07 43.19
C THR A 36 -4.54 55.51 42.84
N THR A 37 -4.38 55.80 41.55
CA THR A 37 -4.79 57.08 40.94
C THR A 37 -5.29 56.83 39.53
N GLU A 38 -6.48 57.34 39.25
CA GLU A 38 -7.16 57.32 37.96
C GLU A 38 -6.28 57.92 36.85
N VAL A 39 -6.06 57.17 35.79
CA VAL A 39 -5.50 57.71 34.54
C VAL A 39 -6.31 57.12 33.38
N SER A 40 -6.95 58.02 32.65
CA SER A 40 -7.74 57.87 31.44
C SER A 40 -7.30 56.73 30.52
N PRO A 41 -8.24 56.09 29.77
CA PRO A 41 -7.89 55.03 28.83
C PRO A 41 -7.01 55.58 27.71
N LYS A 42 -5.68 55.43 27.85
CA LYS A 42 -4.74 55.55 26.75
C LYS A 42 -5.13 54.51 25.71
N LYS A 43 -5.75 54.97 24.61
CA LYS A 43 -5.91 54.21 23.38
C LYS A 43 -4.54 53.61 23.02
N LYS A 44 -4.36 52.32 23.25
CA LYS A 44 -3.26 51.55 22.68
C LYS A 44 -3.52 51.45 21.18
N SER A 45 -3.16 52.49 20.43
CA SER A 45 -2.94 52.40 18.98
C SER A 45 -1.65 51.59 18.77
N GLY A 46 -1.74 50.28 19.01
CA GLY A 46 -0.72 49.36 18.54
C GLY A 46 -0.65 49.48 17.01
N PRO A 47 0.54 49.47 16.40
CA PRO A 47 0.67 49.54 14.96
C PRO A 47 0.08 48.27 14.34
N LYS A 48 -1.18 48.32 13.88
CA LYS A 48 -1.74 47.39 12.89
C LYS A 48 -1.02 47.59 11.57
N ARG A 49 0.25 47.18 11.48
CA ARG A 49 0.97 47.12 10.20
C ARG A 49 1.78 45.83 10.19
N LYS A 50 1.57 45.01 9.15
CA LYS A 50 2.39 43.88 8.64
C LYS A 50 1.87 42.43 8.79
N MET A 51 0.56 42.15 8.90
CA MET A 51 0.09 40.74 8.72
C MET A 51 0.03 40.30 7.24
N ASP A 52 -0.34 41.19 6.33
CA ASP A 52 -0.54 40.83 4.90
C ASP A 52 0.76 40.37 4.22
N ASN A 53 1.88 40.96 4.62
CA ASN A 53 3.21 40.67 4.05
C ASN A 53 3.76 39.30 4.50
N ALA A 54 3.36 38.79 5.68
CA ALA A 54 3.78 37.47 6.17
C ALA A 54 3.06 36.35 5.41
N ASN A 55 1.74 36.47 5.22
CA ASN A 55 0.95 35.51 4.47
C ASN A 55 1.39 35.47 3.00
N GLU A 56 1.62 36.62 2.37
CA GLU A 56 2.08 36.70 0.98
C GLU A 56 3.45 36.02 0.78
N LYS A 57 4.40 36.24 1.70
CA LYS A 57 5.70 35.55 1.68
C LYS A 57 5.55 34.03 1.77
N THR A 58 4.68 33.53 2.66
CA THR A 58 4.46 32.09 2.77
C THR A 58 3.82 31.49 1.51
N GLN A 59 2.92 32.21 0.85
CA GLN A 59 2.32 31.79 -0.41
C GLN A 59 3.36 31.70 -1.53
N ARG A 60 4.19 32.73 -1.69
CA ARG A 60 5.28 32.74 -2.68
C ARG A 60 6.26 31.56 -2.48
N VAL A 61 6.59 31.22 -1.23
CA VAL A 61 7.44 30.05 -0.93
C VAL A 61 6.75 28.75 -1.33
N ARG A 62 5.45 28.60 -1.04
CA ARG A 62 4.67 27.41 -1.43
C ARG A 62 4.58 27.27 -2.95
N GLU A 63 4.37 28.36 -3.68
CA GLU A 63 4.32 28.37 -5.14
C GLU A 63 5.65 28.00 -5.76
N LYS A 64 6.75 28.58 -5.28
CA LYS A 64 8.10 28.20 -5.71
C LYS A 64 8.36 26.72 -5.48
N ALA A 65 7.98 26.20 -4.32
CA ALA A 65 8.11 24.77 -4.01
C ALA A 65 7.26 23.91 -4.96
N ARG A 66 6.00 24.28 -5.23
CA ARG A 66 5.13 23.58 -6.18
C ARG A 66 5.73 23.55 -7.58
N ASN A 67 6.22 24.69 -8.07
CA ASN A 67 6.83 24.80 -9.39
C ASN A 67 8.11 23.94 -9.46
N TRP A 68 8.94 23.97 -8.42
CA TRP A 68 10.12 23.12 -8.35
C TRP A 68 9.76 21.63 -8.36
N TYR A 69 8.80 21.20 -7.53
CA TYR A 69 8.31 19.82 -7.52
C TYR A 69 7.73 19.39 -8.86
N HIS A 70 7.05 20.30 -9.55
CA HIS A 70 6.53 20.04 -10.88
C HIS A 70 7.66 19.77 -11.87
N ARG A 71 8.71 20.59 -11.89
CA ARG A 71 9.87 20.44 -12.79
C ARG A 71 10.61 19.11 -12.64
N ILE A 72 10.76 18.63 -11.41
CA ILE A 72 11.43 17.34 -11.12
C ILE A 72 10.47 16.14 -11.13
N SER A 73 9.18 16.37 -11.38
CA SER A 73 8.19 15.29 -11.53
C SER A 73 8.37 14.58 -12.87
N GLN A 74 7.88 13.34 -12.99
CA GLN A 74 7.92 12.60 -14.26
C GLN A 74 7.25 13.36 -15.41
N LYS A 75 6.15 14.07 -15.12
CA LYS A 75 5.46 14.90 -16.13
C LYS A 75 6.31 16.10 -16.52
N GLY A 76 6.85 16.84 -15.54
CA GLY A 76 7.72 17.98 -15.80
C GLY A 76 9.02 17.61 -16.52
N LEU A 77 9.61 16.46 -16.21
CA LEU A 77 10.75 15.93 -16.94
C LEU A 77 10.40 15.61 -18.39
N LYS A 78 9.24 14.99 -18.66
CA LYS A 78 8.78 14.77 -20.04
C LYS A 78 8.60 16.09 -20.81
N GLU A 79 8.04 17.10 -20.17
CA GLU A 79 7.85 18.42 -20.78
C GLU A 79 9.17 19.18 -20.98
N ALA A 80 10.14 19.02 -20.08
CA ALA A 80 11.45 19.64 -20.16
C ALA A 80 12.33 18.99 -21.23
N LYS A 81 12.08 17.72 -21.56
CA LYS A 81 12.84 16.98 -22.58
C LYS A 81 12.76 17.71 -23.92
N GLY A 82 13.91 18.19 -24.41
CA GLY A 82 14.01 18.95 -25.67
C GLY A 82 13.68 20.45 -25.56
N LYS A 83 13.22 20.95 -24.40
CA LYS A 83 12.98 22.39 -24.17
C LYS A 83 14.09 23.10 -23.40
N VAL A 84 14.81 22.35 -22.57
CA VAL A 84 15.94 22.86 -21.76
C VAL A 84 17.25 22.31 -22.28
N SER A 85 18.37 22.95 -21.91
CA SER A 85 19.69 22.44 -22.24
C SER A 85 19.89 21.01 -21.71
N PRO A 86 20.65 20.15 -22.41
CA PRO A 86 20.91 18.78 -21.98
C PRO A 86 21.44 18.70 -20.54
N GLU A 87 22.40 19.55 -20.18
CA GLU A 87 22.96 19.62 -18.82
C GLU A 87 21.90 19.95 -17.76
N THR A 88 21.01 20.91 -18.05
CA THR A 88 19.94 21.30 -17.11
C THR A 88 18.93 20.16 -16.96
N TYR A 89 18.65 19.45 -18.04
CA TYR A 89 17.76 18.29 -18.03
C TYR A 89 18.30 17.18 -17.12
N GLU A 90 19.60 16.86 -17.23
CA GLU A 90 20.25 15.86 -16.38
C GLU A 90 20.18 16.24 -14.91
N ARG A 91 20.49 17.49 -14.56
CA ARG A 91 20.35 17.98 -13.18
C ARG A 91 18.93 17.83 -12.62
N LEU A 92 17.91 18.12 -13.44
CA LEU A 92 16.51 17.95 -13.03
C LEU A 92 16.15 16.47 -12.85
N ARG A 93 16.66 15.62 -13.72
CA ARG A 93 16.46 14.17 -13.65
C ARG A 93 17.08 13.61 -12.36
N ASP A 94 18.35 13.92 -12.10
CA ASP A 94 19.07 13.45 -10.90
C ASP A 94 18.40 13.94 -9.61
N ALA A 95 17.99 15.21 -9.58
CA ALA A 95 17.22 15.75 -8.45
C ALA A 95 15.89 15.01 -8.25
N GLY A 96 15.19 14.67 -9.33
CA GLY A 96 13.96 13.87 -9.30
C GLY A 96 14.20 12.44 -8.78
N GLU A 97 15.26 11.78 -9.27
CA GLU A 97 15.66 10.44 -8.84
C GLU A 97 16.05 10.40 -7.36
N TYR A 98 16.90 11.34 -6.92
CA TYR A 98 17.30 11.49 -5.52
C TYR A 98 16.09 11.72 -4.60
N ARG A 99 15.17 12.62 -4.98
CA ARG A 99 13.92 12.84 -4.24
C ARG A 99 13.11 11.56 -4.13
N ASN A 100 12.95 10.83 -5.23
CA ASN A 100 12.19 9.57 -5.24
C ASN A 100 12.83 8.52 -4.34
N ALA A 101 14.16 8.41 -4.33
CA ALA A 101 14.89 7.53 -3.44
C ALA A 101 14.61 7.88 -1.96
N ARG A 102 14.73 9.17 -1.58
CA ARG A 102 14.41 9.62 -0.21
C ARG A 102 12.97 9.32 0.19
N VAL A 103 12.01 9.59 -0.70
CA VAL A 103 10.59 9.31 -0.44
C VAL A 103 10.35 7.82 -0.23
N ARG A 104 10.99 6.95 -1.03
CA ARG A 104 10.89 5.49 -0.85
C ARG A 104 11.42 5.04 0.51
N VAL A 105 12.57 5.55 0.93
CA VAL A 105 13.15 5.25 2.26
C VAL A 105 12.20 5.69 3.36
N TYR A 106 11.70 6.93 3.30
CA TYR A 106 10.74 7.46 4.27
C TYR A 106 9.45 6.62 4.33
N GLN A 107 8.87 6.28 3.18
CA GLN A 107 7.67 5.45 3.12
C GLN A 107 7.90 4.03 3.67
N LYS A 108 9.07 3.45 3.43
CA LYS A 108 9.45 2.14 3.99
C LYS A 108 9.54 2.20 5.52
N ALA A 109 10.21 3.23 6.06
CA ALA A 109 10.31 3.45 7.50
C ALA A 109 8.93 3.64 8.14
N GLN A 110 8.09 4.50 7.55
CA GLN A 110 6.72 4.75 8.02
C GLN A 110 5.85 3.48 8.00
N ARG A 111 5.98 2.66 6.95
CA ARG A 111 5.27 1.37 6.87
C ARG A 111 5.74 0.41 7.96
N LYS A 112 7.05 0.34 8.23
CA LYS A 112 7.62 -0.50 9.30
C LYS A 112 7.07 -0.06 10.67
N ALA A 113 7.18 1.23 11.00
CA ALA A 113 6.68 1.79 12.26
C ALA A 113 5.17 1.59 12.43
N ARG A 114 4.38 1.69 11.36
CA ARG A 114 2.95 1.35 11.40
C ARG A 114 2.73 -0.13 11.72
N LYS A 115 3.46 -1.04 11.06
CA LYS A 115 3.32 -2.48 11.29
C LYS A 115 3.62 -2.84 12.74
N GLU A 116 4.66 -2.24 13.31
CA GLU A 116 5.01 -2.40 14.73
C GLU A 116 3.88 -1.91 15.64
N ARG A 117 3.36 -0.69 15.42
CA ARG A 117 2.23 -0.16 16.21
C ARG A 117 0.98 -1.02 16.13
N LEU A 118 0.68 -1.60 14.95
CA LEU A 118 -0.42 -2.55 14.79
C LEU A 118 -0.18 -3.84 15.58
N ALA A 119 1.03 -4.40 15.52
CA ALA A 119 1.37 -5.63 16.22
C ALA A 119 1.34 -5.48 17.74
N THR A 120 1.76 -4.33 18.27
CA THR A 120 1.79 -4.07 19.72
C THR A 120 0.48 -3.50 20.27
N GLY A 121 -0.60 -3.46 19.48
CA GLY A 121 -1.89 -2.88 19.91
C GLY A 121 -1.89 -1.36 20.12
N LYS A 122 -0.85 -0.65 19.69
CA LYS A 122 -0.71 0.83 19.81
C LYS A 122 -1.13 1.55 18.53
N ALA A 123 -1.99 0.93 17.73
CA ALA A 123 -2.44 1.48 16.47
C ALA A 123 -3.36 2.68 16.71
N ASN A 124 -3.23 3.71 15.89
CA ASN A 124 -4.16 4.83 15.90
C ASN A 124 -5.19 4.73 14.76
N ALA A 125 -6.21 5.58 14.80
CA ALA A 125 -7.26 5.60 13.77
C ALA A 125 -6.74 5.88 12.35
N ALA A 126 -5.61 6.56 12.19
CA ALA A 126 -5.00 6.78 10.88
C ALA A 126 -4.35 5.51 10.32
N ASP A 127 -3.72 4.70 11.19
CA ASP A 127 -3.13 3.43 10.81
C ASP A 127 -4.20 2.43 10.36
N LEU A 128 -5.30 2.33 11.11
CA LEU A 128 -6.43 1.47 10.75
C LEU A 128 -7.04 1.86 9.41
N ARG A 129 -7.31 3.15 9.18
CA ARG A 129 -7.78 3.68 7.89
C ARG A 129 -6.80 3.35 6.76
N ALA A 130 -5.50 3.45 7.01
CA ALA A 130 -4.50 3.14 6.00
C ALA A 130 -4.43 1.64 5.66
N VAL A 131 -4.68 0.74 6.63
CA VAL A 131 -4.81 -0.70 6.37
C VAL A 131 -6.08 -1.00 5.57
N ALA A 132 -7.22 -0.43 5.96
CA ALA A 132 -8.49 -0.60 5.26
C ALA A 132 -8.37 -0.19 3.79
N LYS A 133 -7.84 1.02 3.54
CA LYS A 133 -7.60 1.53 2.19
C LYS A 133 -6.63 0.65 1.39
N ALA A 134 -5.62 0.08 2.04
CA ALA A 134 -4.68 -0.83 1.38
C ALA A 134 -5.36 -2.15 0.93
N ARG A 135 -6.32 -2.65 1.71
CA ARG A 135 -7.14 -3.82 1.35
C ARG A 135 -8.04 -3.52 0.17
N GLU A 136 -8.79 -2.41 0.22
CA GLU A 136 -9.62 -1.95 -0.91
C GLU A 136 -8.84 -1.87 -2.23
N TYR A 137 -7.62 -1.30 -2.20
CA TYR A 137 -6.76 -1.25 -3.39
C TYR A 137 -6.23 -2.62 -3.82
N ALA A 138 -6.05 -3.57 -2.91
CA ALA A 138 -5.67 -4.93 -3.26
C ALA A 138 -6.85 -5.62 -3.98
N ASP A 139 -8.06 -5.46 -3.46
CA ASP A 139 -9.28 -6.05 -4.02
C ASP A 139 -9.58 -5.47 -5.40
N LEU A 140 -9.50 -4.15 -5.56
CA LEU A 140 -9.65 -3.50 -6.87
C LEU A 140 -8.60 -3.98 -7.88
N ARG A 141 -7.36 -4.24 -7.44
CA ARG A 141 -6.31 -4.79 -8.31
C ARG A 141 -6.59 -6.25 -8.68
N ALA A 142 -7.06 -7.06 -7.74
CA ALA A 142 -7.47 -8.43 -8.01
C ALA A 142 -8.63 -8.47 -9.02
N LEU A 143 -9.64 -7.60 -8.84
CA LEU A 143 -10.75 -7.46 -9.78
C LEU A 143 -10.29 -7.08 -11.19
N LYS A 144 -9.38 -6.08 -11.31
CA LYS A 144 -8.82 -5.69 -12.61
C LYS A 144 -8.07 -6.83 -13.29
N ARG A 145 -7.32 -7.63 -12.54
CA ARG A 145 -6.63 -8.81 -13.08
C ARG A 145 -7.63 -9.86 -13.57
N ARG A 146 -8.70 -10.12 -12.80
CA ARG A 146 -9.76 -11.04 -13.21
C ARG A 146 -10.45 -10.56 -14.48
N LYS A 147 -10.84 -9.28 -14.56
CA LYS A 147 -11.42 -8.71 -15.78
C LYS A 147 -10.49 -8.85 -16.98
N LYS A 148 -9.19 -8.52 -16.82
CA LYS A 148 -8.20 -8.71 -17.88
C LYS A 148 -8.08 -10.17 -18.32
N ASN A 149 -8.17 -11.13 -17.39
CA ASN A 149 -8.10 -12.55 -17.71
C ASN A 149 -9.40 -13.09 -18.34
N ILE A 150 -10.56 -12.51 -18.03
CA ILE A 150 -11.86 -12.86 -18.64
C ILE A 150 -12.02 -12.21 -20.03
N GLU A 151 -11.45 -11.01 -20.23
CA GLU A 151 -11.42 -10.30 -21.51
C GLU A 151 -10.34 -10.83 -22.47
N GLN A 152 -9.40 -11.65 -21.98
CA GLN A 152 -8.66 -12.55 -22.86
C GLN A 152 -9.61 -13.72 -23.12
N PRO A 153 -10.18 -13.88 -24.32
CA PRO A 153 -10.82 -15.15 -24.64
C PRO A 153 -9.78 -16.23 -24.36
N GLU A 154 -10.17 -17.29 -23.66
CA GLU A 154 -9.44 -18.57 -23.69
C GLU A 154 -8.88 -18.73 -25.10
N PRO A 155 -7.57 -19.03 -25.28
CA PRO A 155 -7.06 -19.25 -26.62
C PRO A 155 -7.98 -20.28 -27.24
N LEU A 156 -8.75 -19.88 -28.27
CA LEU A 156 -9.64 -20.80 -28.97
C LEU A 156 -8.74 -21.95 -29.35
N LEU A 157 -8.89 -23.08 -28.65
CA LEU A 157 -8.15 -24.29 -28.93
C LEU A 157 -8.38 -24.52 -30.41
N THR A 158 -7.30 -24.49 -31.18
CA THR A 158 -7.38 -24.79 -32.61
C THR A 158 -8.08 -26.14 -32.78
N ASP A 159 -8.83 -26.34 -33.86
CA ASP A 159 -9.62 -27.57 -34.05
C ASP A 159 -8.78 -28.85 -33.87
N SER A 160 -7.48 -28.78 -34.18
CA SER A 160 -6.51 -29.87 -33.95
C SER A 160 -6.25 -30.17 -32.47
N GLN A 161 -6.18 -29.14 -31.62
CA GLN A 161 -6.01 -29.30 -30.17
C GLN A 161 -7.29 -29.79 -29.49
N GLN A 162 -8.46 -29.38 -29.99
CA GLN A 162 -9.74 -29.91 -29.52
C GLN A 162 -9.91 -31.40 -29.87
N SER A 163 -9.52 -31.77 -31.09
CA SER A 163 -9.53 -33.17 -31.53
C SER A 163 -8.57 -34.04 -30.71
N ALA A 164 -7.35 -33.56 -30.44
CA ALA A 164 -6.39 -34.28 -29.60
C ALA A 164 -6.93 -34.52 -28.18
N LEU A 165 -7.55 -33.51 -27.56
CA LEU A 165 -8.19 -33.65 -26.26
C LEU A 165 -9.36 -34.63 -26.26
N GLN A 166 -10.18 -34.64 -27.31
CA GLN A 166 -11.26 -35.62 -27.46
C GLN A 166 -10.73 -37.06 -27.59
N MET A 167 -9.64 -37.24 -28.34
CA MET A 167 -8.98 -38.54 -28.47
C MET A 167 -8.39 -39.02 -27.14
N ASP A 168 -7.74 -38.13 -26.39
CA ASP A 168 -7.18 -38.44 -25.07
C ASP A 168 -8.27 -38.79 -24.05
N LEU A 169 -9.39 -38.05 -24.06
CA LEU A 169 -10.57 -38.37 -23.24
C LEU A 169 -11.18 -39.72 -23.63
N GLY A 170 -11.32 -40.00 -24.92
CA GLY A 170 -11.80 -41.29 -25.42
C GLY A 170 -10.89 -42.45 -24.99
N ARG A 171 -9.57 -42.25 -25.03
CA ARG A 171 -8.58 -43.24 -24.60
C ARG A 171 -8.62 -43.47 -23.09
N ALA A 172 -8.69 -42.39 -22.30
CA ALA A 172 -8.80 -42.48 -20.84
C ALA A 172 -10.09 -43.20 -20.42
N ASN A 173 -11.22 -42.89 -21.05
CA ASN A 173 -12.50 -43.56 -20.80
C ASN A 173 -12.44 -45.05 -21.15
N ARG A 174 -11.79 -45.40 -22.26
CA ARG A 174 -11.60 -46.80 -22.66
C ARG A 174 -10.78 -47.58 -21.63
N ILE A 175 -9.66 -47.01 -21.19
CA ILE A 175 -8.80 -47.60 -20.14
C ILE A 175 -9.58 -47.73 -18.82
N ALA A 176 -10.35 -46.71 -18.45
CA ALA A 176 -11.17 -46.75 -17.23
C ALA A 176 -12.23 -47.86 -17.29
N LEU A 177 -12.88 -48.05 -18.45
CA LEU A 177 -13.85 -49.12 -18.67
C LEU A 177 -13.19 -50.51 -18.67
N GLU A 178 -11.98 -50.65 -19.23
CA GLU A 178 -11.19 -51.89 -19.19
C GLU A 178 -10.72 -52.25 -17.78
N GLN A 179 -10.57 -51.26 -16.90
CA GLN A 179 -10.27 -51.45 -15.48
C GLN A 179 -11.48 -51.81 -14.63
N ILE A 180 -12.71 -51.70 -15.16
CA ILE A 180 -13.89 -52.23 -14.47
C ILE A 180 -13.81 -53.76 -14.59
N PRO A 181 -13.62 -54.50 -13.48
CA PRO A 181 -13.55 -55.95 -13.56
C PRO A 181 -14.89 -56.49 -14.08
N THR A 182 -14.85 -57.20 -15.19
CA THR A 182 -16.01 -57.85 -15.86
C THR A 182 -16.67 -58.96 -15.02
N THR A 183 -16.24 -59.15 -13.78
CA THR A 183 -16.75 -60.16 -12.85
C THR A 183 -17.99 -59.72 -12.06
N PHE A 184 -18.58 -58.56 -12.34
CA PHE A 184 -19.92 -58.28 -11.84
C PHE A 184 -20.97 -59.07 -12.62
N GLN A 185 -21.20 -60.33 -12.21
CA GLN A 185 -22.40 -61.11 -12.56
C GLN A 185 -23.44 -60.93 -11.43
N PRO A 186 -24.39 -59.99 -11.51
CA PRO A 186 -25.38 -59.80 -10.45
C PRO A 186 -26.43 -60.92 -10.35
N HIS A 187 -26.32 -62.00 -11.12
CA HIS A 187 -27.41 -62.98 -11.29
C HIS A 187 -27.16 -64.37 -10.68
N LYS A 188 -25.99 -64.65 -10.08
CA LYS A 188 -25.70 -66.02 -9.58
C LYS A 188 -25.71 -66.20 -8.06
N GLN A 189 -25.90 -65.13 -7.28
CA GLN A 189 -25.94 -65.22 -5.82
C GLN A 189 -27.33 -65.16 -5.18
N ALA A 190 -28.40 -64.88 -5.94
CA ALA A 190 -29.74 -64.71 -5.35
C ALA A 190 -30.54 -66.02 -5.13
N ASN A 191 -30.11 -67.18 -5.63
CA ASN A 191 -30.91 -68.42 -5.55
C ASN A 191 -30.39 -69.49 -4.57
N LYS A 192 -29.32 -69.25 -3.81
CA LYS A 192 -28.88 -70.19 -2.77
C LYS A 192 -29.56 -69.98 -1.42
N ASP A 193 -30.10 -68.78 -1.16
CA ASP A 193 -30.66 -68.44 0.14
C ASP A 193 -32.18 -68.68 0.25
N MET A 194 -32.87 -68.94 -0.88
CA MET A 194 -34.30 -69.22 -0.88
C MET A 194 -34.69 -70.71 -0.66
N GLN A 195 -33.74 -71.64 -0.54
CA GLN A 195 -34.03 -73.06 -0.31
C GLN A 195 -33.72 -73.57 1.11
N LYS A 196 -33.37 -72.70 2.07
CA LYS A 196 -33.00 -73.11 3.44
C LYS A 196 -33.97 -72.72 4.57
N SER A 197 -35.12 -72.13 4.27
CA SER A 197 -36.10 -71.80 5.30
C SER A 197 -37.46 -72.43 5.02
N SER A 198 -37.52 -73.75 5.08
CA SER A 198 -38.72 -74.44 5.56
C SER A 198 -38.46 -74.85 7.01
N PRO A 199 -39.14 -74.26 8.01
CA PRO A 199 -39.40 -74.94 9.24
C PRO A 199 -40.81 -75.56 9.18
N ASP A 200 -40.83 -76.87 9.37
CA ASP A 200 -41.95 -77.64 9.92
C ASP A 200 -42.61 -76.84 11.07
N ARG A 201 -43.93 -76.62 11.05
CA ARG A 201 -44.98 -77.52 11.54
C ARG A 201 -44.78 -77.88 13.02
N GLU A 202 -45.88 -77.74 13.78
CA GLU A 202 -46.11 -78.02 15.22
C GLU A 202 -46.15 -76.73 16.06
N GLN A 203 -47.22 -76.35 16.77
CA GLN A 203 -48.53 -76.94 17.11
C GLN A 203 -49.53 -75.79 17.31
#